data_AF-A0A7T4PEZ0-F1
#
_entry.id   AF-A0A7T4PEZ0-F1
#
_cell.length_a   1.000
_cell.length_b   1.000
_cell.length_c   1.000
_cell.angle_alpha   90.00
_cell.angle_beta   90.00
_cell.angle_gamma   90.00
#
_symmetry.space_group_name_H-M   'P 1'
#
loop_
_entity.id
_entity.type
_entity.pdbx_description
1 polymer ?
#
loop_
_entity_poly.entity_id
_entity_poly.type
_entity_poly.pdbx_seq_one_letter_code
_entity_poly.pdbx_strand_id
1 'polypeptide(L)'
;MTQLSAAQTSADAPRNPDSSKALYGGKGTRRITVRDITAAKERGEKWPMLTAYDAMTASVFDEAGIPVMLVGDSAGNCHLGYETTVPVTLDEMAMLSAAVVRGTSRALIVGDLPFGSYQEGAVQALRSATRLVKEAGVGAVKLEGGERSLAQTELLVQSGIPVMSHLGLTPQSVNTMGYRVQGRGDEAAHRLLRDAKAAQDAGAFAVVLELVPAELAAEVTRSLHIPTVGIGAGSECDAQVLVWTDMMGLTGGKMPRFVKQYAELRNVMAGAAKAFAEDVVGGAFPAAEHAVH
;
A
#
# COMPACT_ATOMS: atom_id res chain seq x y z
N MET A 1 9.71 41.55 -2.21
CA MET A 1 9.43 41.85 -0.78
C MET A 1 7.93 41.80 -0.57
N THR A 2 7.40 40.63 -0.16
CA THR A 2 6.14 40.41 0.59
C THR A 2 5.97 38.89 0.74
N GLN A 3 6.64 38.33 1.74
CA GLN A 3 6.04 37.73 2.94
C GLN A 3 5.49 36.30 2.71
N LEU A 4 6.42 35.34 2.81
CA LEU A 4 6.14 33.97 3.23
C LEU A 4 5.60 34.00 4.66
N SER A 5 4.40 33.48 4.85
CA SER A 5 3.78 33.30 6.16
C SER A 5 4.57 32.28 6.97
N ALA A 6 5.04 32.70 8.15
CA ALA A 6 5.78 31.87 9.08
C ALA A 6 4.88 30.79 9.69
N ALA A 7 5.31 29.54 9.59
CA ALA A 7 4.73 28.43 10.33
C ALA A 7 4.89 28.68 11.84
N GLN A 8 3.78 28.77 12.55
CA GLN A 8 3.76 28.82 14.00
C GLN A 8 4.29 27.48 14.55
N THR A 9 5.41 27.54 15.25
CA THR A 9 5.93 26.47 16.08
C THR A 9 4.94 26.21 17.23
N SER A 10 4.20 25.10 17.16
CA SER A 10 3.42 24.62 18.29
C SER A 10 4.36 24.09 19.38
N ALA A 11 4.12 24.55 20.60
CA ALA A 11 4.89 24.24 21.80
C ALA A 11 4.84 22.74 22.14
N ASP A 12 5.96 22.25 22.70
CA ASP A 12 6.16 20.90 23.21
C ASP A 12 5.00 20.46 24.13
N ALA A 13 4.14 19.59 23.61
CA ALA A 13 3.30 18.73 24.43
C ALA A 13 4.17 17.69 25.14
N PRO A 14 3.85 17.27 26.38
CA PRO A 14 4.66 16.31 27.13
C PRO A 14 4.77 15.00 26.35
N ARG A 15 6.00 14.63 25.95
CA ARG A 15 6.27 13.39 25.20
C ARG A 15 5.97 12.19 26.08
N ASN A 16 4.93 11.45 25.70
CA ASN A 16 4.60 10.14 26.27
C ASN A 16 5.80 9.20 26.06
N PRO A 17 6.38 8.57 27.11
CA PRO A 17 7.57 7.71 27.00
C PRO A 17 7.40 6.53 26.01
N ASP A 18 6.16 6.20 25.65
CA ASP A 18 5.84 5.15 24.66
C ASP A 18 5.99 5.60 23.19
N SER A 19 6.17 6.90 22.93
CA SER A 19 6.27 7.44 21.56
C SER A 19 7.51 6.96 20.79
N SER A 20 8.53 6.44 21.50
CA SER A 20 9.71 5.87 20.85
C SER A 20 9.42 4.54 20.13
N LYS A 21 8.36 3.84 20.55
CA LYS A 21 7.90 2.56 20.01
C LYS A 21 6.75 2.69 19.00
N ALA A 22 6.28 3.92 18.75
CA ALA A 22 5.26 4.17 17.75
C ALA A 22 5.72 3.64 16.38
N LEU A 23 4.84 2.95 15.68
CA LEU A 23 5.07 2.43 14.34
C LEU A 23 5.32 3.56 13.34
N TYR A 24 4.55 4.65 13.43
CA TYR A 24 4.79 5.90 12.72
C TYR A 24 5.27 6.99 13.68
N GLY A 25 6.39 7.66 13.36
CA GLY A 25 7.00 8.69 14.21
C GLY A 25 7.90 8.16 15.35
N GLY A 26 8.05 6.84 15.49
CA GLY A 26 9.03 6.21 16.38
C GLY A 26 10.47 6.30 15.88
N LYS A 27 11.45 5.95 16.74
CA LYS A 27 12.89 6.12 16.48
C LYS A 27 13.63 4.83 16.07
N GLY A 28 12.89 3.76 15.75
CA GLY A 28 13.49 2.47 15.37
C GLY A 28 14.20 2.55 14.01
N THR A 29 15.40 1.98 13.92
CA THR A 29 16.22 1.94 12.69
C THR A 29 16.21 0.59 11.98
N ARG A 30 15.64 -0.46 12.60
CA ARG A 30 15.51 -1.79 11.98
C ARG A 30 14.25 -1.87 11.12
N ARG A 31 14.22 -2.85 10.21
CA ARG A 31 12.99 -3.20 9.47
C ARG A 31 11.84 -3.51 10.41
N ILE A 32 10.67 -2.97 10.08
CA ILE A 32 9.39 -3.25 10.73
C ILE A 32 9.00 -4.68 10.43
N THR A 33 8.46 -5.34 11.44
CA THR A 33 8.01 -6.73 11.37
C THR A 33 6.50 -6.80 11.58
N VAL A 34 5.91 -7.94 11.21
CA VAL A 34 4.49 -8.21 11.47
C VAL A 34 4.15 -8.15 12.97
N ARG A 35 5.11 -8.44 13.86
CA ARG A 35 4.94 -8.28 15.31
C ARG A 35 4.80 -6.83 15.74
N ASP A 36 5.54 -5.92 15.10
CA ASP A 36 5.41 -4.48 15.39
C ASP A 36 4.03 -3.96 14.97
N ILE A 37 3.50 -4.49 13.86
CA ILE A 37 2.16 -4.19 13.35
C ILE A 37 1.06 -4.70 14.29
N THR A 38 1.17 -5.93 14.79
CA THR A 38 0.26 -6.46 15.83
C THR A 38 0.31 -5.60 17.09
N ALA A 39 1.51 -5.27 17.57
CA ALA A 39 1.70 -4.45 18.75
C ALA A 39 1.13 -3.02 18.58
N ALA A 40 1.13 -2.47 17.36
CA ALA A 40 0.51 -1.18 17.07
C ALA A 40 -1.00 -1.22 17.29
N LYS A 41 -1.69 -2.28 16.85
CA LYS A 41 -3.11 -2.47 17.12
C LYS A 41 -3.41 -2.65 18.61
N GLU A 42 -2.61 -3.43 19.32
CA GLU A 42 -2.77 -3.58 20.79
C GLU A 42 -2.68 -2.24 21.53
N ARG A 43 -1.88 -1.30 21.01
CA ARG A 43 -1.77 0.07 21.53
C ARG A 43 -2.85 1.03 21.00
N GLY A 44 -3.72 0.59 20.08
CA GLY A 44 -4.69 1.46 19.41
C GLY A 44 -4.04 2.52 18.51
N GLU A 45 -2.83 2.24 18.01
CA GLU A 45 -2.06 3.17 17.17
C GLU A 45 -2.46 3.06 15.70
N LYS A 46 -2.94 4.16 15.12
CA LYS A 46 -3.20 4.24 13.68
C LYS A 46 -1.92 4.50 12.89
N TRP A 47 -1.78 3.84 11.75
CA TRP A 47 -0.57 3.97 10.92
C TRP A 47 -0.87 4.10 9.41
N PRO A 48 -0.03 4.83 8.65
CA PRO A 48 -0.19 4.98 7.22
C PRO A 48 0.51 3.84 6.45
N MET A 49 -0.04 3.50 5.29
CA MET A 49 0.55 2.61 4.31
C MET A 49 0.46 3.29 2.95
N LEU A 50 1.50 3.15 2.12
CA LEU A 50 1.48 3.66 0.74
C LEU A 50 1.92 2.57 -0.22
N THR A 51 1.41 2.60 -1.44
CA THR A 51 2.04 1.79 -2.49
C THR A 51 3.41 2.36 -2.88
N ALA A 52 4.31 1.53 -3.39
CA ALA A 52 5.58 1.95 -3.98
C ALA A 52 6.01 0.93 -5.03
N TYR A 53 6.71 1.38 -6.08
CA TYR A 53 7.06 0.52 -7.22
C TYR A 53 8.52 0.65 -7.68
N ASP A 54 9.27 1.63 -7.14
CA ASP A 54 10.66 1.87 -7.49
C ASP A 54 11.47 2.31 -6.25
N ALA A 55 12.80 2.26 -6.38
CA ALA A 55 13.71 2.54 -5.27
C ALA A 55 13.72 4.02 -4.83
N MET A 56 13.53 4.97 -5.76
CA MET A 56 13.61 6.41 -5.46
C MET A 56 12.37 6.88 -4.73
N THR A 57 11.19 6.46 -5.18
CA THR A 57 9.93 6.74 -4.48
C THR A 57 9.94 6.09 -3.10
N ALA A 58 10.38 4.83 -3.02
CA ALA A 58 10.43 4.10 -1.77
C ALA A 58 11.40 4.73 -0.76
N SER A 59 12.56 5.25 -1.18
CA SER A 59 13.50 5.90 -0.26
C SER A 59 12.90 7.15 0.37
N VAL A 60 12.20 7.98 -0.43
CA VAL A 60 11.49 9.17 0.06
C VAL A 60 10.43 8.79 1.09
N PHE A 61 9.66 7.71 0.85
CA PHE A 61 8.65 7.26 1.79
C PHE A 61 9.24 6.65 3.07
N ASP A 62 10.40 5.98 2.97
CA ASP A 62 11.09 5.40 4.13
C ASP A 62 11.65 6.51 5.03
N GLU A 63 12.24 7.55 4.44
CA GLU A 63 12.69 8.79 5.11
C GLU A 63 11.53 9.55 5.75
N ALA A 64 10.38 9.61 5.08
CA ALA A 64 9.14 10.18 5.62
C ALA A 64 8.53 9.34 6.76
N GLY A 65 9.09 8.16 7.04
CA GLY A 65 8.66 7.32 8.16
C GLY A 65 7.47 6.43 7.86
N ILE A 66 7.07 6.23 6.60
CA ILE A 66 5.98 5.31 6.24
C ILE A 66 6.34 3.88 6.68
N PRO A 67 5.58 3.25 7.60
CA PRO A 67 5.97 2.01 8.23
C PRO A 67 5.79 0.77 7.36
N VAL A 68 4.82 0.80 6.43
CA VAL A 68 4.49 -0.31 5.56
C VAL A 68 4.33 0.22 4.14
N MET A 69 4.98 -0.44 3.18
CA MET A 69 4.80 -0.15 1.77
C MET A 69 4.29 -1.38 1.02
N LEU A 70 3.34 -1.14 0.12
CA LEU A 70 2.76 -2.16 -0.75
C LEU A 70 3.35 -2.06 -2.15
N VAL A 71 4.04 -3.10 -2.59
CA VAL A 71 4.24 -3.30 -4.02
C VAL A 71 3.00 -4.02 -4.52
N GLY A 72 2.01 -3.23 -4.90
CA GLY A 72 0.69 -3.72 -5.30
C GLY A 72 0.56 -3.94 -6.79
N ASP A 73 -0.29 -4.87 -7.21
CA ASP A 73 -0.62 -5.10 -8.63
C ASP A 73 -1.31 -3.89 -9.30
N SER A 74 -1.79 -2.92 -8.50
CA SER A 74 -2.10 -1.55 -8.93
C SER A 74 -0.99 -0.88 -9.77
N ALA A 75 0.26 -1.36 -9.67
CA ALA A 75 1.35 -1.00 -10.59
C ALA A 75 0.95 -1.22 -12.06
N GLY A 76 0.15 -2.25 -12.37
CA GLY A 76 -0.39 -2.50 -13.69
C GLY A 76 -1.03 -1.23 -14.27
N ASN A 77 -1.93 -0.59 -13.51
CA ASN A 77 -2.61 0.62 -13.95
C ASN A 77 -1.73 1.87 -13.89
N CYS A 78 -1.18 2.16 -12.71
CA CYS A 78 -0.57 3.48 -12.44
C CYS A 78 0.91 3.57 -12.82
N HIS A 79 1.56 2.45 -13.13
CA HIS A 79 3.00 2.39 -13.40
C HIS A 79 3.31 1.78 -14.77
N LEU A 80 2.63 0.69 -15.15
CA LEU A 80 2.86 -0.06 -16.39
C LEU A 80 1.87 0.30 -17.51
N GLY A 81 0.78 1.00 -17.19
CA GLY A 81 -0.19 1.48 -18.18
C GLY A 81 -1.19 0.44 -18.69
N TYR A 82 -1.35 -0.69 -18.00
CA TYR A 82 -2.41 -1.65 -18.27
C TYR A 82 -3.79 -1.07 -17.90
N GLU A 83 -4.83 -1.53 -18.59
CA GLU A 83 -6.21 -1.12 -18.32
C GLU A 83 -6.76 -1.71 -17.02
N THR A 84 -6.28 -2.88 -16.61
CA THR A 84 -6.65 -3.58 -15.37
C THR A 84 -5.41 -4.19 -14.74
N THR A 85 -5.54 -4.71 -13.51
CA THR A 85 -4.44 -5.43 -12.83
C THR A 85 -4.27 -6.88 -13.31
N VAL A 86 -5.22 -7.40 -14.11
CA VAL A 86 -5.21 -8.80 -14.60
C VAL A 86 -3.96 -9.18 -15.40
N PRO A 87 -3.39 -8.32 -16.27
CA PRO A 87 -2.21 -8.69 -17.06
C PRO A 87 -0.90 -8.73 -16.26
N VAL A 88 -0.88 -8.22 -15.02
CA VAL A 88 0.34 -8.14 -14.21
C VAL A 88 0.87 -9.53 -13.93
N THR A 89 2.15 -9.73 -14.19
CA THR A 89 2.86 -11.00 -14.04
C THR A 89 3.62 -11.07 -12.72
N LEU A 90 3.93 -12.29 -12.28
CA LEU A 90 4.78 -12.50 -11.11
C LEU A 90 6.20 -11.93 -11.30
N ASP A 91 6.71 -11.92 -12.53
CA ASP A 91 8.05 -11.39 -12.83
C ASP A 91 8.10 -9.87 -12.73
N GLU A 92 7.06 -9.16 -13.19
CA GLU A 92 6.90 -7.72 -12.95
C GLU A 92 6.82 -7.43 -11.45
N MET A 93 5.99 -8.18 -10.71
CA MET A 93 5.87 -8.01 -9.26
C MET A 93 7.20 -8.27 -8.53
N ALA A 94 7.95 -9.29 -8.92
CA ALA A 94 9.26 -9.58 -8.34
C ALA A 94 10.26 -8.46 -8.60
N MET A 95 10.32 -7.93 -9.83
CA MET A 95 11.23 -6.85 -10.21
C MET A 95 10.93 -5.56 -9.43
N LEU A 96 9.67 -5.11 -9.42
CA LEU A 96 9.24 -3.91 -8.71
C LEU A 96 9.44 -4.06 -7.20
N SER A 97 9.11 -5.23 -6.65
CA SER A 97 9.32 -5.51 -5.21
C SER A 97 10.79 -5.41 -4.84
N ALA A 98 11.68 -5.97 -5.66
CA ALA A 98 13.12 -5.93 -5.40
C ALA A 98 13.66 -4.50 -5.44
N ALA A 99 13.13 -3.65 -6.33
CA ALA A 99 13.49 -2.24 -6.39
C ALA A 99 13.11 -1.49 -5.10
N VAL A 100 11.88 -1.69 -4.62
CA VAL A 100 11.39 -1.09 -3.37
C VAL A 100 12.17 -1.58 -2.16
N VAL A 101 12.46 -2.89 -2.08
CA VAL A 101 13.27 -3.45 -0.98
C VAL A 101 14.66 -2.82 -0.94
N ARG A 102 15.32 -2.61 -2.09
CA ARG A 102 16.62 -1.93 -2.18
C ARG A 102 16.55 -0.44 -1.81
N GLY A 103 15.43 0.22 -2.08
CA GLY A 103 15.22 1.63 -1.76
C GLY A 103 14.88 1.92 -0.30
N THR A 104 14.61 0.89 0.51
CA THR A 104 14.17 1.05 1.90
C THR A 104 15.11 0.39 2.90
N SER A 105 15.11 0.90 4.12
CA SER A 105 15.87 0.37 5.25
C SER A 105 14.98 -0.03 6.43
N ARG A 106 13.83 0.63 6.62
CA ARG A 106 12.99 0.48 7.82
C ARG A 106 11.59 -0.06 7.54
N ALA A 107 10.95 0.30 6.43
CA ALA A 107 9.59 -0.15 6.16
C ALA A 107 9.47 -1.68 6.00
N LEU A 108 8.32 -2.24 6.42
CA LEU A 108 7.90 -3.57 5.98
C LEU A 108 7.41 -3.46 4.55
N ILE A 109 8.01 -4.25 3.65
CA ILE A 109 7.57 -4.34 2.26
C ILE A 109 6.65 -5.54 2.10
N VAL A 110 5.43 -5.28 1.63
CA VAL A 110 4.41 -6.28 1.28
C VAL A 110 4.35 -6.38 -0.24
N GLY A 111 4.55 -7.58 -0.80
CA GLY A 111 4.42 -7.81 -2.25
C GLY A 111 3.09 -8.49 -2.58
N ASP A 112 2.37 -7.98 -3.58
CA ASP A 112 1.17 -8.65 -4.08
C ASP A 112 1.48 -9.94 -4.84
N LEU A 113 0.69 -10.99 -4.58
CA LEU A 113 0.55 -12.11 -5.50
C LEU A 113 -0.42 -11.68 -6.61
N PRO A 114 0.03 -11.53 -7.87
CA PRO A 114 -0.82 -11.05 -8.95
C PRO A 114 -1.85 -12.09 -9.38
N PHE A 115 -2.82 -11.68 -10.18
CA PHE A 115 -3.85 -12.57 -10.72
C PHE A 115 -3.24 -13.80 -11.40
N GLY A 116 -3.82 -14.97 -11.14
CA GLY A 116 -3.38 -16.26 -11.70
C GLY A 116 -2.18 -16.90 -10.98
N SER A 117 -1.54 -16.22 -10.01
CA SER A 117 -0.34 -16.74 -9.33
C SER A 117 -0.62 -17.56 -8.06
N TYR A 118 -1.87 -17.58 -7.57
CA TYR A 118 -2.24 -18.28 -6.34
C TYR A 118 -3.62 -18.99 -6.40
N GLN A 119 -4.37 -18.77 -7.48
CA GLN A 119 -5.75 -19.22 -7.63
C GLN A 119 -5.84 -20.70 -8.03
N GLU A 120 -4.78 -21.31 -8.57
CA GLU A 120 -4.74 -22.76 -8.86
C GLU A 120 -4.80 -23.59 -7.57
N GLY A 121 -4.21 -23.08 -6.49
CA GLY A 121 -4.25 -23.69 -5.17
C GLY A 121 -3.08 -23.31 -4.27
N ALA A 122 -3.11 -23.83 -3.05
CA ALA A 122 -2.13 -23.49 -2.01
C ALA A 122 -0.67 -23.75 -2.41
N VAL A 123 -0.39 -24.86 -3.11
CA VAL A 123 0.98 -25.19 -3.56
C VAL A 123 1.50 -24.18 -4.58
N GLN A 124 0.66 -23.71 -5.49
CA GLN A 124 1.02 -22.66 -6.45
C GLN A 124 1.32 -21.35 -5.71
N ALA A 125 0.43 -20.96 -4.79
CA ALA A 125 0.60 -19.77 -3.95
C ALA A 125 1.93 -19.80 -3.19
N LEU A 126 2.29 -20.95 -2.61
CA LEU A 126 3.57 -21.13 -1.90
C LEU A 126 4.77 -20.92 -2.83
N ARG A 127 4.75 -21.46 -4.04
CA ARG A 127 5.82 -21.24 -5.03
C ARG A 127 5.94 -19.76 -5.38
N SER A 128 4.83 -19.11 -5.70
CA SER A 128 4.80 -17.68 -6.07
C SER A 128 5.27 -16.78 -4.94
N ALA A 129 4.78 -16.99 -3.71
CA ALA A 129 5.18 -16.23 -2.55
C ALA A 129 6.65 -16.46 -2.18
N THR A 130 7.14 -17.70 -2.31
CA THR A 130 8.56 -18.02 -2.11
C THR A 130 9.45 -17.23 -3.06
N ARG A 131 9.04 -17.04 -4.32
CA ARG A 131 9.78 -16.20 -5.27
C ARG A 131 9.85 -14.75 -4.78
N LEU A 132 8.74 -14.14 -4.39
CA LEU A 132 8.75 -12.76 -3.89
C LEU A 132 9.61 -12.61 -2.62
N VAL A 133 9.52 -13.55 -1.68
CA VAL A 133 10.32 -13.49 -0.44
C VAL A 133 11.80 -13.69 -0.74
N LYS A 134 12.18 -14.69 -1.55
CA LYS A 134 13.59 -15.05 -1.78
C LYS A 134 14.28 -14.18 -2.82
N GLU A 135 13.62 -13.90 -3.93
CA GLU A 135 14.21 -13.18 -5.06
C GLU A 135 14.09 -11.66 -4.87
N ALA A 136 12.94 -11.19 -4.36
CA ALA A 136 12.71 -9.75 -4.18
C ALA A 136 12.98 -9.24 -2.76
N GLY A 137 12.93 -10.11 -1.75
CA GLY A 137 13.23 -9.74 -0.36
C GLY A 137 12.06 -9.10 0.39
N VAL A 138 10.81 -9.30 -0.07
CA VAL A 138 9.64 -8.79 0.66
C VAL A 138 9.51 -9.48 2.02
N GLY A 139 9.00 -8.75 3.02
CA GLY A 139 8.80 -9.29 4.36
C GLY A 139 7.45 -9.98 4.56
N ALA A 140 6.52 -9.77 3.64
CA ALA A 140 5.18 -10.35 3.63
C ALA A 140 4.59 -10.35 2.21
N VAL A 141 3.53 -11.13 2.01
CA VAL A 141 2.75 -11.13 0.77
C VAL A 141 1.29 -10.72 1.02
N LYS A 142 0.65 -10.14 0.00
CA LYS A 142 -0.80 -9.90 -0.02
C LYS A 142 -1.46 -10.74 -1.11
N LEU A 143 -2.65 -11.28 -0.83
CA LEU A 143 -3.49 -11.95 -1.82
C LEU A 143 -4.97 -11.67 -1.59
N GLU A 144 -5.75 -11.74 -2.68
CA GLU A 144 -7.16 -11.37 -2.70
C GLU A 144 -8.09 -12.57 -2.68
N GLY A 145 -9.14 -12.48 -1.87
CA GLY A 145 -10.18 -13.50 -1.78
C GLY A 145 -10.45 -13.86 -0.32
N GLY A 146 -11.74 -13.94 0.02
CA GLY A 146 -12.20 -14.46 1.30
C GLY A 146 -12.02 -15.98 1.38
N GLU A 147 -13.10 -16.70 1.65
CA GLU A 147 -13.11 -18.17 1.80
C GLU A 147 -12.28 -18.92 0.73
N ARG A 148 -12.32 -18.48 -0.54
CA ARG A 148 -11.60 -19.13 -1.66
C ARG A 148 -10.06 -19.09 -1.56
N SER A 149 -9.51 -18.27 -0.66
CA SER A 149 -8.07 -18.05 -0.52
C SER A 149 -7.52 -18.47 0.85
N LEU A 150 -8.36 -19.08 1.69
CA LEU A 150 -7.98 -19.49 3.05
C LEU A 150 -6.95 -20.62 3.03
N ALA A 151 -7.12 -21.63 2.17
CA ALA A 151 -6.17 -22.74 2.06
C ALA A 151 -4.76 -22.27 1.64
N GLN A 152 -4.70 -21.28 0.76
CA GLN A 152 -3.46 -20.60 0.37
C GLN A 152 -2.87 -19.87 1.57
N THR A 153 -3.67 -19.06 2.25
CA THR A 153 -3.24 -18.29 3.44
C THR A 153 -2.65 -19.20 4.51
N GLU A 154 -3.37 -20.26 4.86
CA GLU A 154 -2.96 -21.21 5.88
C GLU A 154 -1.62 -21.88 5.54
N LEU A 155 -1.46 -22.38 4.30
CA LEU A 155 -0.21 -23.03 3.89
C LEU A 155 0.97 -22.05 3.89
N LEU A 156 0.76 -20.82 3.42
CA LEU A 156 1.79 -19.77 3.41
C LEU A 156 2.26 -19.44 4.83
N VAL A 157 1.32 -19.24 5.74
CA VAL A 157 1.61 -18.93 7.14
C VAL A 157 2.33 -20.09 7.83
N GLN A 158 1.86 -21.33 7.64
CA GLN A 158 2.53 -22.54 8.15
C GLN A 158 3.96 -22.71 7.59
N SER A 159 4.21 -22.20 6.38
CA SER A 159 5.52 -22.19 5.74
C SER A 159 6.41 -21.01 6.18
N GLY A 160 5.93 -20.16 7.09
CA GLY A 160 6.68 -19.02 7.62
C GLY A 160 6.61 -17.75 6.76
N ILE A 161 5.68 -17.67 5.81
CA ILE A 161 5.45 -16.47 4.99
C ILE A 161 4.27 -15.68 5.56
N PRO A 162 4.48 -14.45 6.07
CA PRO A 162 3.38 -13.63 6.58
C PRO A 162 2.43 -13.21 5.45
N VAL A 163 1.12 -13.34 5.71
CA VAL A 163 0.06 -13.01 4.75
C VAL A 163 -0.78 -11.84 5.24
N MET A 164 -0.93 -10.84 4.38
CA MET A 164 -1.98 -9.82 4.48
C MET A 164 -3.13 -10.21 3.55
N SER A 165 -4.31 -10.48 4.09
CA SER A 165 -5.48 -10.83 3.26
C SER A 165 -6.12 -9.57 2.69
N HIS A 166 -6.80 -9.68 1.55
CA HIS A 166 -7.55 -8.58 0.94
C HIS A 166 -9.01 -8.97 0.69
N LEU A 167 -9.93 -8.24 1.32
CA LEU A 167 -11.38 -8.40 1.25
C LEU A 167 -12.09 -7.11 0.81
N GLY A 168 -13.37 -7.24 0.46
CA GLY A 168 -14.14 -6.16 -0.14
C GLY A 168 -14.00 -6.20 -1.65
N LEU A 169 -13.79 -5.04 -2.27
CA LEU A 169 -13.48 -4.98 -3.70
C LEU A 169 -12.11 -5.62 -3.92
N THR A 170 -12.05 -6.62 -4.78
CA THR A 170 -10.80 -7.32 -5.13
C THR A 170 -10.54 -7.09 -6.63
N PRO A 171 -9.71 -6.08 -7.01
CA PRO A 171 -9.51 -5.67 -8.40
C PRO A 171 -9.14 -6.80 -9.37
N GLN A 172 -8.48 -7.86 -8.90
CA GLN A 172 -8.19 -9.04 -9.74
C GLN A 172 -9.47 -9.76 -10.21
N SER A 173 -10.60 -9.50 -9.57
CA SER A 173 -11.93 -10.02 -9.92
C SER A 173 -12.78 -9.00 -10.69
N VAL A 174 -12.17 -7.97 -11.29
CA VAL A 174 -12.89 -6.90 -12.02
C VAL A 174 -13.85 -7.45 -13.08
N ASN A 175 -13.50 -8.54 -13.77
CA ASN A 175 -14.34 -9.14 -14.81
C ASN A 175 -15.63 -9.77 -14.25
N THR A 176 -15.66 -10.15 -12.97
CA THR A 176 -16.85 -10.74 -12.33
C THR A 176 -17.59 -9.74 -11.44
N MET A 177 -16.88 -8.85 -10.76
CA MET A 177 -17.46 -7.93 -9.75
C MET A 177 -17.62 -6.49 -10.26
N GLY A 178 -16.79 -6.07 -11.22
CA GLY A 178 -16.60 -4.66 -11.57
C GLY A 178 -16.08 -3.81 -10.40
N TYR A 179 -15.94 -2.50 -10.61
CA TYR A 179 -15.55 -1.55 -9.57
C TYR A 179 -16.77 -1.04 -8.80
N ARG A 180 -17.22 -1.81 -7.81
CA ARG A 180 -18.42 -1.49 -7.01
C ARG A 180 -18.15 -1.67 -5.51
N VAL A 181 -18.87 -0.89 -4.71
CA VAL A 181 -18.89 -1.01 -3.24
C VAL A 181 -19.35 -2.41 -2.84
N GLN A 182 -18.61 -3.06 -1.95
CA GLN A 182 -18.89 -4.41 -1.45
C GLN A 182 -19.50 -4.39 -0.05
N GLY A 183 -20.12 -5.48 0.38
CA GLY A 183 -20.71 -5.57 1.73
C GLY A 183 -22.02 -4.77 1.91
N ARG A 184 -22.72 -4.43 0.82
CA ARG A 184 -24.05 -3.81 0.89
C ARG A 184 -25.15 -4.84 1.10
N GLY A 185 -26.02 -4.58 2.07
CA GLY A 185 -27.09 -5.49 2.48
C GLY A 185 -26.61 -6.57 3.44
N ASP A 186 -27.51 -7.05 4.28
CA ASP A 186 -27.17 -7.88 5.44
C ASP A 186 -26.38 -9.13 5.06
N GLU A 187 -26.79 -9.84 4.00
CA GLU A 187 -26.11 -11.08 3.60
C GLU A 187 -24.65 -10.83 3.18
N ALA A 188 -24.38 -9.77 2.42
CA ALA A 188 -23.04 -9.43 1.98
C ALA A 188 -22.18 -8.91 3.15
N ALA A 189 -22.78 -8.18 4.09
CA ALA A 189 -22.12 -7.73 5.31
C ALA A 189 -21.70 -8.92 6.19
N HIS A 190 -22.61 -9.86 6.42
CA HIS A 190 -22.32 -11.08 7.18
C HIS A 190 -21.26 -11.95 6.48
N ARG A 191 -21.27 -12.04 5.14
CA ARG A 191 -20.20 -12.73 4.39
C ARG A 191 -18.84 -12.09 4.63
N LEU A 192 -18.73 -10.77 4.47
CA LEU A 192 -17.47 -10.05 4.68
C LEU A 192 -16.93 -10.25 6.12
N LEU A 193 -17.82 -10.19 7.12
CA LEU A 193 -17.43 -10.43 8.51
C LEU A 193 -16.93 -11.87 8.74
N ARG A 194 -17.57 -12.86 8.12
CA ARG A 194 -17.11 -14.26 8.15
C ARG A 194 -15.77 -14.43 7.46
N ASP A 195 -15.62 -13.91 6.24
CA ASP A 195 -14.37 -13.95 5.49
C ASP A 195 -13.21 -13.33 6.29
N ALA A 196 -13.47 -12.20 6.97
CA ALA A 196 -12.48 -11.49 7.76
C ALA A 196 -12.02 -12.31 8.98
N LYS A 197 -12.97 -12.95 9.69
CA LYS A 197 -12.65 -13.86 10.80
C LYS A 197 -11.91 -15.10 10.32
N ALA A 198 -12.36 -15.69 9.21
CA ALA A 198 -11.73 -16.87 8.65
C ALA A 198 -10.29 -16.58 8.16
N ALA A 199 -10.04 -15.39 7.60
CA ALA A 199 -8.69 -14.95 7.25
C ALA A 199 -7.77 -14.85 8.49
N GLN A 200 -8.29 -14.30 9.60
CA GLN A 200 -7.58 -14.29 10.88
C GLN A 200 -7.30 -15.70 11.39
N ASP A 201 -8.29 -16.59 11.36
CA ASP A 201 -8.16 -17.97 11.84
C ASP A 201 -7.17 -18.77 10.97
N ALA A 202 -7.09 -18.49 9.67
CA ALA A 202 -6.07 -19.03 8.77
C ALA A 202 -4.65 -18.46 9.01
N GLY A 203 -4.52 -17.46 9.89
CA GLY A 203 -3.24 -16.92 10.33
C GLY A 203 -2.77 -15.66 9.59
N ALA A 204 -3.63 -14.98 8.84
CA ALA A 204 -3.30 -13.67 8.27
C ALA A 204 -2.90 -12.70 9.38
N PHE A 205 -1.85 -11.89 9.18
CA PHE A 205 -1.41 -10.93 10.20
C PHE A 205 -2.16 -9.60 10.12
N ALA A 206 -2.83 -9.32 9.00
CA ALA A 206 -3.63 -8.12 8.75
C ALA A 206 -4.62 -8.36 7.61
N VAL A 207 -5.65 -7.52 7.50
CA VAL A 207 -6.68 -7.59 6.45
C VAL A 207 -6.89 -6.21 5.81
N VAL A 208 -6.72 -6.10 4.50
CA VAL A 208 -7.15 -4.95 3.72
C VAL A 208 -8.67 -5.01 3.50
N LEU A 209 -9.34 -3.89 3.71
CA LEU A 209 -10.76 -3.69 3.42
C LEU A 209 -10.89 -2.60 2.35
N GLU A 210 -11.27 -2.98 1.13
CA GLU A 210 -11.42 -2.04 0.00
C GLU A 210 -12.88 -1.82 -0.39
N LEU A 211 -13.27 -0.54 -0.50
CA LEU A 211 -14.63 -0.09 -0.83
C LEU A 211 -15.74 -0.80 -0.06
N VAL A 212 -15.61 -0.81 1.26
CA VAL A 212 -16.58 -1.34 2.22
C VAL A 212 -17.29 -0.18 2.93
N PRO A 213 -18.61 -0.26 3.22
CA PRO A 213 -19.30 0.71 4.07
C PRO A 213 -18.56 0.95 5.38
N ALA A 214 -18.40 2.20 5.79
CA ALA A 214 -17.61 2.58 6.96
C ALA A 214 -18.07 1.88 8.25
N GLU A 215 -19.39 1.77 8.46
CA GLU A 215 -19.95 1.08 9.63
C GLU A 215 -19.58 -0.41 9.68
N LEU A 216 -19.63 -1.07 8.53
CA LEU A 216 -19.25 -2.48 8.41
C LEU A 216 -17.74 -2.66 8.59
N ALA A 217 -16.91 -1.78 8.03
CA ALA A 217 -15.47 -1.82 8.25
C ALA A 217 -15.11 -1.58 9.72
N ALA A 218 -15.82 -0.69 10.41
CA ALA A 218 -15.68 -0.46 11.84
C ALA A 218 -16.08 -1.70 12.66
N GLU A 219 -17.17 -2.37 12.28
CA GLU A 219 -17.60 -3.63 12.89
C GLU A 219 -16.56 -4.74 12.71
N VAL A 220 -16.07 -4.94 11.49
CA VAL A 220 -14.99 -5.90 11.20
C VAL A 220 -13.77 -5.59 12.04
N THR A 221 -13.34 -4.32 12.09
CA THR A 221 -12.14 -3.89 12.82
C THR A 221 -12.23 -4.20 14.32
N ARG A 222 -13.39 -3.96 14.93
CA ARG A 222 -13.65 -4.30 16.35
C ARG A 222 -13.71 -5.80 16.60
N SER A 223 -14.10 -6.58 15.61
CA SER A 223 -14.26 -8.04 15.75
C SER A 223 -12.96 -8.83 15.59
N LEU A 224 -11.91 -8.22 15.03
CA LEU A 224 -10.61 -8.85 14.77
C LEU A 224 -9.56 -8.40 15.80
N HIS A 225 -8.67 -9.33 16.14
CA HIS A 225 -7.46 -9.07 16.92
C HIS A 225 -6.28 -8.66 16.02
N ILE A 226 -6.33 -8.98 14.73
CA ILE A 226 -5.35 -8.53 13.72
C ILE A 226 -5.74 -7.17 13.11
N PRO A 227 -4.79 -6.36 12.62
CA PRO A 227 -5.09 -5.03 12.10
C PRO A 227 -5.87 -5.04 10.79
N THR A 228 -6.78 -4.08 10.65
CA THR A 228 -7.46 -3.78 9.38
C THR A 228 -6.81 -2.57 8.69
N VAL A 229 -6.63 -2.65 7.38
CA VAL A 229 -6.09 -1.57 6.55
C VAL A 229 -7.18 -1.10 5.58
N GLY A 230 -7.68 0.11 5.76
CA GLY A 230 -8.76 0.65 4.95
C GLY A 230 -8.28 1.34 3.68
N ILE A 231 -9.02 1.15 2.59
CA ILE A 231 -8.97 2.00 1.39
C ILE A 231 -10.40 2.21 0.89
N GLY A 232 -10.92 3.41 1.14
CA GLY A 232 -12.35 3.69 0.97
C GLY A 232 -13.25 2.89 1.92
N ALA A 233 -12.75 2.57 3.13
CA ALA A 233 -13.47 1.82 4.18
C ALA A 233 -13.75 2.66 5.44
N GLY A 234 -13.65 3.98 5.37
CA GLY A 234 -13.82 4.87 6.52
C GLY A 234 -12.60 4.93 7.44
N SER A 235 -12.68 5.77 8.48
CA SER A 235 -11.57 6.08 9.37
C SER A 235 -11.33 5.04 10.46
N GLU A 236 -12.29 4.15 10.71
CA GLU A 236 -12.28 3.25 11.87
C GLU A 236 -11.43 1.99 11.70
N CYS A 237 -10.80 1.79 10.54
CA CYS A 237 -9.73 0.81 10.38
C CYS A 237 -8.48 1.20 11.19
N ASP A 238 -7.68 0.21 11.56
CA ASP A 238 -6.42 0.42 12.29
C ASP A 238 -5.37 1.16 11.44
N ALA A 239 -5.46 1.06 10.12
CA ALA A 239 -4.56 1.71 9.18
C ALA A 239 -5.28 2.17 7.92
N GLN A 240 -4.58 2.95 7.10
CA GLN A 240 -5.09 3.41 5.81
C GLN A 240 -4.03 3.20 4.72
N VAL A 241 -4.45 2.74 3.54
CA VAL A 241 -3.60 2.61 2.36
C VAL A 241 -4.14 3.45 1.20
N LEU A 242 -3.23 4.09 0.45
CA LEU A 242 -3.54 4.73 -0.82
C LEU A 242 -2.52 4.34 -1.88
N VAL A 243 -2.97 4.31 -3.13
CA VAL A 243 -2.08 4.30 -4.29
C VAL A 243 -1.32 5.63 -4.30
N TRP A 244 0.01 5.58 -4.28
CA TRP A 244 0.81 6.79 -4.05
C TRP A 244 0.65 7.82 -5.19
N THR A 245 0.45 7.37 -6.43
CA THR A 245 0.25 8.27 -7.58
C THR A 245 -1.06 9.03 -7.47
N ASP A 246 -2.11 8.41 -6.94
CA ASP A 246 -3.40 9.06 -6.69
C ASP A 246 -3.25 10.08 -5.56
N MET A 247 -2.60 9.67 -4.46
CA MET A 247 -2.32 10.52 -3.31
C MET A 247 -1.46 11.75 -3.67
N MET A 248 -0.49 11.60 -4.57
CA MET A 248 0.38 12.67 -5.06
C MET A 248 -0.22 13.51 -6.20
N GLY A 249 -1.44 13.20 -6.66
CA GLY A 249 -2.06 13.89 -7.78
C GLY A 249 -1.31 13.71 -9.11
N LEU A 250 -0.64 12.56 -9.27
CA LEU A 250 0.04 12.19 -10.51
C LEU A 250 -0.91 11.47 -11.48
N THR A 251 -1.85 10.67 -10.96
CA THR A 251 -2.88 10.03 -11.78
C THR A 251 -3.80 11.09 -12.38
N GLY A 252 -4.05 10.98 -13.69
CA GLY A 252 -4.91 11.92 -14.41
C GLY A 252 -6.39 11.60 -14.28
N GLY A 253 -7.24 12.53 -14.68
CA GLY A 253 -8.69 12.33 -14.73
C GLY A 253 -9.38 12.47 -13.38
N LYS A 254 -10.58 11.92 -13.27
CA LYS A 254 -11.42 12.04 -12.07
C LYS A 254 -11.01 11.01 -11.02
N MET A 255 -10.52 11.48 -9.88
CA MET A 255 -10.14 10.61 -8.77
C MET A 255 -11.35 9.90 -8.13
N PRO A 256 -11.16 8.67 -7.62
CA PRO A 256 -12.15 8.02 -6.77
C PRO A 256 -12.48 8.87 -5.54
N ARG A 257 -13.72 8.82 -5.07
CA ARG A 257 -14.20 9.67 -3.96
C ARG A 257 -13.45 9.49 -2.64
N PHE A 258 -12.83 8.34 -2.43
CA PHE A 258 -12.08 8.03 -1.21
C PHE A 258 -10.64 8.55 -1.23
N VAL A 259 -10.16 9.06 -2.36
CA VAL A 259 -8.80 9.59 -2.49
C VAL A 259 -8.79 11.05 -2.07
N LYS A 260 -7.82 11.40 -1.21
CA LYS A 260 -7.40 12.78 -0.97
C LYS A 260 -6.06 13.01 -1.64
N GLN A 261 -5.97 14.02 -2.49
CA GLN A 261 -4.71 14.48 -3.07
C GLN A 261 -3.98 15.38 -2.06
N TYR A 262 -2.70 15.10 -1.83
CA TYR A 262 -1.81 15.88 -0.97
C TYR A 262 -0.82 16.74 -1.77
N ALA A 263 -0.73 16.51 -3.08
CA ALA A 263 0.07 17.29 -4.01
C ALA A 263 -0.57 17.29 -5.42
N GLU A 264 -0.08 18.17 -6.29
CA GLU A 264 -0.47 18.30 -7.70
C GLU A 264 0.73 17.92 -8.61
N LEU A 265 1.32 16.73 -8.38
CA LEU A 265 2.61 16.36 -8.96
C LEU A 265 2.57 16.33 -10.50
N ARG A 266 1.42 15.97 -11.10
CA ARG A 266 1.24 16.02 -12.55
C ARG A 266 1.49 17.43 -13.12
N ASN A 267 0.97 18.47 -12.46
CA ASN A 267 1.12 19.84 -12.91
C ASN A 267 2.58 20.32 -12.75
N VAL A 268 3.23 19.93 -11.66
CA VAL A 268 4.66 20.23 -11.42
C VAL A 268 5.52 19.61 -12.52
N MET A 269 5.32 18.33 -12.82
CA MET A 269 6.07 17.63 -13.88
C MET A 269 5.81 18.23 -15.26
N ALA A 270 4.55 18.50 -15.59
CA ALA A 270 4.18 19.10 -16.88
C ALA A 270 4.79 20.50 -17.05
N GLY A 271 4.78 21.32 -15.98
CA GLY A 271 5.39 22.64 -15.97
C GLY A 271 6.90 22.58 -16.16
N ALA A 272 7.60 21.70 -15.42
CA ALA A 272 9.04 21.54 -15.53
C ALA A 272 9.47 21.04 -16.91
N ALA A 273 8.76 20.05 -17.47
CA ALA A 273 9.04 19.55 -18.81
C ALA A 273 8.85 20.63 -19.89
N LYS A 274 7.79 21.45 -19.76
CA LYS A 274 7.54 22.57 -20.67
C LYS A 274 8.61 23.65 -20.57
N ALA A 275 8.99 24.05 -19.35
CA ALA A 275 10.03 25.05 -19.13
C ALA A 275 11.38 24.59 -19.71
N PHE A 276 11.77 23.34 -19.47
CA PHE A 276 12.97 22.76 -20.08
C PHE A 276 12.92 22.79 -21.61
N ALA A 277 11.78 22.43 -22.21
CA ALA A 277 11.61 22.49 -23.66
C ALA A 277 11.71 23.93 -24.20
N GLU A 278 11.13 24.91 -23.50
CA GLU A 278 11.22 26.34 -23.86
C GLU A 278 12.66 26.86 -23.77
N ASP A 279 13.41 26.48 -22.73
CA ASP A 279 14.83 26.85 -22.57
C ASP A 279 15.69 26.26 -23.70
N VAL A 280 15.45 25.01 -24.10
CA VAL A 280 16.17 24.37 -25.21
C VAL A 280 15.84 25.04 -26.55
N VAL A 281 14.57 25.25 -26.84
CA VAL A 281 14.14 25.88 -28.10
C VAL A 281 14.60 27.34 -28.18
N GLY A 282 14.60 28.05 -27.06
CA GLY A 282 15.08 29.43 -26.96
C GLY A 282 16.61 29.57 -26.88
N GLY A 283 17.36 28.46 -26.80
CA GLY A 283 18.81 28.47 -26.67
C GLY A 283 19.33 28.95 -25.30
N ALA A 284 18.48 29.03 -24.29
CA ALA A 284 18.86 29.36 -22.91
C ALA A 284 19.53 28.15 -22.22
N PHE A 285 19.18 26.92 -22.62
CA PHE A 285 19.84 25.69 -22.15
C PHE A 285 20.53 24.94 -23.30
N PRO A 286 21.76 24.42 -23.09
CA PRO A 286 22.58 24.57 -21.88
C PRO A 286 23.21 25.98 -21.78
N ALA A 287 23.20 26.56 -20.58
CA ALA A 287 24.01 27.74 -20.27
C ALA A 287 25.49 27.37 -20.10
N ALA A 288 26.38 28.36 -20.11
CA ALA A 288 27.83 28.14 -20.02
C ALA A 288 28.27 27.32 -18.79
N GLU A 289 27.61 27.50 -17.64
CA GLU A 289 27.87 26.74 -16.40
C GLU A 289 27.53 25.25 -16.50
N HIS A 290 26.74 24.85 -17.50
CA HIS A 290 26.38 23.46 -17.79
C HIS A 290 27.23 22.86 -18.93
N ALA A 291 28.12 23.65 -19.55
CA ALA A 291 28.99 23.20 -20.62
C ALA A 291 30.35 22.72 -20.08
N VAL A 292 30.94 21.73 -20.75
CA VAL A 292 32.30 21.23 -20.44
C VAL A 292 33.27 21.80 -21.48
N HIS A 293 34.44 22.24 -21.03
CA HIS A 293 35.49 22.85 -21.84
C HIS A 293 36.84 22.17 -21.63
#